data_AF-A0A952PKC4-F1
#
_entry.id   AF-A0A952PKC4-F1
#
_cell.length_a   1.000
_cell.length_b   1.000
_cell.length_c   1.000
_cell.angle_alpha   90.00
_cell.angle_beta   90.00
_cell.angle_gamma   90.00
#
_symmetry.space_group_name_H-M   'P 1'
#
loop_
_entity.id
_entity.type
_entity.pdbx_description
1 polymer ?
#
loop_
_entity_poly.entity_id
_entity_poly.type
_entity_poly.pdbx_seq_one_letter_code
_entity_poly.pdbx_strand_id
1 'polypeptide(L)'
;METATRTVVTFQTSKFNTTESRDYFINPGCFGDDCCKWLIAELEADGVKCDATPGQEDFGWYFNFEDALGKYCVVGGYRPDDYDENVPGVWMFWLERQTGFFSSLFGGRDKEIALSAAEALHRVLSRSSDIRNVQWHTKKNFDNNIEDAGAPAP
;
A
#
# COMPACT_ATOMS: atom_id res chain seq x y z
N MET A 1 0.89 -24.50 -12.30
CA MET A 1 1.56 -23.86 -11.14
C MET A 1 0.70 -22.67 -10.78
N GLU A 2 0.04 -22.69 -9.62
CA GLU A 2 -0.65 -21.50 -9.13
C GLU A 2 0.41 -20.41 -8.91
N THR A 3 0.27 -19.30 -9.61
CA THR A 3 1.06 -18.10 -9.34
C THR A 3 0.65 -17.57 -7.99
N ALA A 4 1.59 -17.48 -7.06
CA ALA A 4 1.33 -16.89 -5.74
C ALA A 4 0.81 -15.45 -5.91
N THR A 5 -0.29 -15.12 -5.22
CA THR A 5 -0.91 -13.79 -5.27
C THR A 5 0.10 -12.71 -4.89
N ARG A 6 0.19 -11.66 -5.73
CA ARG A 6 0.98 -10.48 -5.41
C ARG A 6 0.15 -9.53 -4.58
N THR A 7 0.69 -9.16 -3.43
CA THR A 7 -0.05 -8.42 -2.41
C THR A 7 0.71 -7.20 -1.95
N VAL A 8 1.95 -7.01 -2.40
CA VAL A 8 2.74 -5.81 -2.15
C VAL A 8 2.82 -5.03 -3.46
N VAL A 9 2.53 -3.73 -3.42
CA VAL A 9 2.71 -2.82 -4.53
C VAL A 9 3.73 -1.76 -4.17
N THR A 10 4.64 -1.49 -5.10
CA THR A 10 5.55 -0.35 -5.04
C THR A 10 5.28 0.57 -6.21
N PHE A 11 5.50 1.88 -6.01
CA PHE A 11 5.42 2.88 -7.07
C PHE A 11 6.21 4.12 -6.72
N GLN A 12 6.41 5.00 -7.71
CA GLN A 12 7.08 6.28 -7.54
C GLN A 12 6.16 7.43 -7.95
N THR A 13 6.17 8.50 -7.16
CA THR A 13 5.47 9.76 -7.46
C THR A 13 6.02 10.88 -6.57
N SER A 14 5.92 12.12 -7.04
CA SER A 14 6.19 13.35 -6.27
C SER A 14 4.90 14.06 -5.83
N LYS A 15 3.74 13.41 -5.99
CA LYS A 15 2.43 14.00 -5.68
C LYS A 15 2.20 14.24 -4.18
N PHE A 16 2.89 13.49 -3.33
CA PHE A 16 2.67 13.43 -1.89
C PHE A 16 3.86 14.02 -1.13
N ASN A 17 3.59 14.51 0.08
CA ASN A 17 4.55 15.10 0.99
C ASN A 17 5.57 14.05 1.45
N THR A 18 6.85 14.38 1.29
CA THR A 18 7.99 13.58 1.75
C THR A 18 9.02 14.40 2.54
N THR A 19 8.66 15.62 2.95
CA THR A 19 9.60 16.58 3.57
C THR A 19 9.05 17.20 4.85
N GLU A 20 7.77 17.56 4.88
CA GLU A 20 7.17 18.28 6.01
C GLU A 20 6.62 17.31 7.05
N SER A 21 7.30 17.19 8.19
CA SER A 21 6.76 16.45 9.33
C SER A 21 5.56 17.19 9.93
N ARG A 22 4.59 16.44 10.45
CA ARG A 22 3.38 16.99 11.10
C ARG A 22 3.32 16.53 12.55
N ASP A 23 2.75 17.35 13.42
CA ASP A 23 2.71 17.12 14.88
C ASP A 23 2.01 15.81 15.29
N TYR A 24 1.13 15.29 14.42
CA TYR A 24 0.40 14.05 14.66
C TYR A 24 1.11 12.80 14.13
N PHE A 25 2.27 12.93 13.47
CA PHE A 25 3.02 11.76 13.04
C PHE A 25 3.57 11.03 14.26
N ILE A 26 3.28 9.73 14.36
CA ILE A 26 3.79 8.89 15.46
C ILE A 26 5.33 8.85 15.51
N ASN A 27 5.97 8.93 14.33
CA ASN A 27 7.42 8.97 14.16
C ASN A 27 7.80 10.08 13.15
N PRO A 28 8.88 10.86 13.40
CA PRO A 28 9.40 11.81 12.41
C PRO A 28 9.72 11.11 11.08
N GLY A 29 9.37 11.73 9.96
CA GLY A 29 9.58 11.16 8.63
C GLY A 29 8.62 10.03 8.24
N CYS A 30 7.62 9.71 9.05
CA CYS A 30 6.56 8.75 8.73
C CYS A 30 5.56 9.34 7.73
N PHE A 31 6.00 9.58 6.49
CA PHE A 31 5.17 10.14 5.43
C PHE A 31 4.17 9.12 4.86
N GLY A 32 3.00 9.61 4.45
CA GLY A 32 1.96 8.80 3.80
C GLY A 32 0.52 9.14 4.15
N ASP A 33 0.28 10.09 5.05
CA ASP A 33 -1.08 10.49 5.41
C ASP A 33 -1.88 11.02 4.22
N ASP A 34 -1.26 11.82 3.36
CA ASP A 34 -1.85 12.38 2.16
C ASP A 34 -1.95 11.37 1.02
N CYS A 35 -0.98 10.46 0.89
CA CYS A 35 -1.05 9.31 -0.01
C CYS A 35 -2.24 8.39 0.35
N CYS A 36 -2.42 8.04 1.63
CA CYS A 36 -3.54 7.22 2.05
C CYS A 36 -4.88 7.94 1.88
N LYS A 37 -4.98 9.23 2.22
CA LYS A 37 -6.19 10.03 1.96
C LYS A 37 -6.54 10.06 0.48
N TRP A 38 -5.55 10.18 -0.40
CA TRP A 38 -5.76 10.14 -1.84
C TRP A 38 -6.23 8.76 -2.31
N LEU A 39 -5.60 7.67 -1.86
CA LEU A 39 -6.01 6.30 -2.19
C LEU A 39 -7.46 6.02 -1.75
N ILE A 40 -7.83 6.42 -0.53
CA ILE A 40 -9.21 6.32 -0.01
C ILE A 40 -10.18 7.04 -0.95
N ALA A 41 -9.90 8.31 -1.26
CA ALA A 41 -10.78 9.11 -2.09
C ALA A 41 -10.98 8.54 -3.51
N GLU A 42 -9.93 8.00 -4.13
CA GLU A 42 -10.03 7.37 -5.45
C GLU A 42 -10.78 6.04 -5.42
N LEU A 43 -10.56 5.22 -4.38
CA LEU A 43 -11.31 3.98 -4.18
C LEU A 43 -12.80 4.27 -3.95
N GLU A 44 -13.12 5.27 -3.12
CA GLU A 44 -14.50 5.73 -2.91
C GLU A 44 -15.15 6.26 -4.20
N ALA A 45 -14.39 6.98 -5.04
CA ALA A 45 -14.86 7.43 -6.34
C ALA A 45 -15.18 6.27 -7.29
N ASP A 46 -14.52 5.11 -7.12
CA ASP A 46 -14.82 3.85 -7.81
C ASP A 46 -15.95 3.03 -7.13
N GLY A 47 -16.58 3.57 -6.08
CA GLY A 47 -17.66 2.93 -5.33
C GLY A 47 -17.19 1.88 -4.33
N VAL A 48 -15.89 1.82 -4.03
CA VAL A 48 -15.33 0.94 -2.99
C VAL A 48 -15.50 1.62 -1.63
N LYS A 49 -16.09 0.92 -0.67
CA LYS A 49 -16.24 1.48 0.67
C LYS A 49 -14.91 1.40 1.42
N CYS A 50 -14.49 2.53 1.98
CA CYS A 50 -13.24 2.68 2.71
C CYS A 50 -13.47 3.22 4.13
N ASP A 51 -12.42 3.19 4.96
CA ASP A 51 -12.35 4.00 6.17
C ASP A 51 -12.37 5.49 5.81
N ALA A 52 -13.01 6.32 6.64
CA ALA A 52 -13.13 7.76 6.38
C ALA A 52 -11.78 8.51 6.47
N THR A 53 -10.84 8.01 7.26
CA THR A 53 -9.51 8.58 7.47
C THR A 53 -8.49 7.48 7.70
N PRO A 54 -7.22 7.65 7.27
CA PRO A 54 -6.18 6.67 7.56
C PRO A 54 -5.84 6.64 9.06
N GLY A 55 -5.51 5.44 9.54
CA GLY A 55 -4.86 5.22 10.83
C GLY A 55 -3.33 5.25 10.69
N GLN A 56 -2.64 5.31 11.83
CA GLN A 56 -1.20 5.29 11.90
C GLN A 56 -0.73 4.35 13.03
N GLU A 57 0.34 3.61 12.78
CA GLU A 57 1.08 2.82 13.77
C GLU A 57 2.58 3.09 13.61
N ASP A 58 3.41 2.50 14.48
CA ASP A 58 4.87 2.65 14.46
C ASP A 58 5.52 2.23 13.12
N PHE A 59 4.90 1.30 12.41
CA PHE A 59 5.33 0.80 11.10
C PHE A 59 4.83 1.61 9.89
N GLY A 60 3.99 2.64 10.09
CA GLY A 60 3.49 3.47 8.98
C GLY A 60 2.00 3.78 9.04
N TRP A 61 1.40 3.90 7.87
CA TRP A 61 0.00 4.27 7.67
C TRP A 61 -0.82 3.06 7.27
N TYR A 62 -2.10 3.08 7.62
CA TYR A 62 -3.04 2.06 7.17
C TYR A 62 -4.44 2.60 6.96
N PHE A 63 -5.23 1.87 6.18
CA PHE A 63 -6.68 2.05 6.08
C PHE A 63 -7.33 0.75 5.61
N ASN A 64 -8.61 0.57 5.92
CA ASN A 64 -9.39 -0.56 5.44
C ASN A 64 -10.26 -0.16 4.24
N PHE A 65 -10.49 -1.13 3.37
CA PHE A 65 -11.55 -1.07 2.36
C PHE A 65 -12.27 -2.41 2.25
N GLU A 66 -13.47 -2.41 1.70
CA GLU A 66 -14.25 -3.62 1.49
C GLU A 66 -14.84 -3.71 0.08
N ASP A 67 -14.82 -4.93 -0.46
CA ASP A 67 -15.56 -5.31 -1.65
C ASP A 67 -16.53 -6.46 -1.31
N ALA A 68 -17.17 -7.05 -2.33
CA ALA A 68 -18.10 -8.15 -2.15
C ALA A 68 -17.45 -9.44 -1.59
N LEU A 69 -16.14 -9.59 -1.69
CA LEU A 69 -15.36 -10.78 -1.31
C LEU A 69 -14.73 -10.65 0.09
N GLY A 70 -14.60 -9.42 0.61
CA GLY A 70 -14.22 -9.22 2.01
C GLY A 70 -13.75 -7.83 2.36
N LYS A 71 -13.16 -7.74 3.56
CA LYS A 71 -12.49 -6.56 4.10
C LYS A 71 -10.98 -6.75 4.01
N TYR A 72 -10.29 -5.70 3.60
CA TYR A 72 -8.86 -5.67 3.39
C TYR A 72 -8.25 -4.47 4.10
N CYS A 73 -7.04 -4.66 4.60
CA CYS A 73 -6.22 -3.59 5.17
C CYS A 73 -5.07 -3.30 4.20
N VAL A 74 -4.91 -2.02 3.87
CA VAL A 74 -3.75 -1.50 3.15
C VAL A 74 -2.82 -0.93 4.18
N VAL A 75 -1.56 -1.35 4.18
CA VAL A 75 -0.55 -0.88 5.12
C VAL A 75 0.69 -0.45 4.35
N GLY A 76 1.29 0.68 4.71
CA GLY A 76 2.49 1.13 4.00
C GLY A 76 2.92 2.55 4.31
N GLY A 77 3.80 3.06 3.46
CA GLY A 77 4.38 4.38 3.60
C GLY A 77 5.48 4.65 2.58
N TYR A 78 6.19 5.75 2.81
CA TYR A 78 7.32 6.16 1.98
C TYR A 78 8.64 5.56 2.49
N ARG A 79 9.40 4.94 1.59
CA ARG A 79 10.78 4.50 1.82
C ARG A 79 11.72 5.41 1.02
N PRO A 80 12.49 6.31 1.66
CA PRO A 80 13.51 7.09 0.98
C PRO A 80 14.60 6.17 0.38
N ASP A 81 15.32 6.66 -0.62
CA ASP A 81 16.58 6.02 -1.03
C ASP A 81 17.69 6.52 -0.10
N ASP A 82 18.27 5.60 0.68
CA ASP A 82 19.27 5.95 1.70
C ASP A 82 20.67 6.23 1.10
N TYR A 83 20.88 5.97 -0.20
CA TYR A 83 22.21 5.99 -0.83
C TYR A 83 22.38 7.13 -1.85
N ASP A 84 21.32 7.54 -2.55
CA ASP A 84 21.36 8.62 -3.54
C ASP A 84 20.10 9.50 -3.48
N GLU A 85 20.25 10.75 -3.05
CA GLU A 85 19.17 11.74 -2.97
C GLU A 85 18.55 12.09 -4.35
N ASN A 86 19.24 11.76 -5.45
CA ASN A 86 18.73 11.94 -6.80
C ASN A 86 17.86 10.78 -7.26
N VAL A 87 17.85 9.66 -6.52
CA VAL A 87 16.95 8.54 -6.76
C VAL A 87 15.63 8.81 -6.03
N PRO A 88 14.49 8.89 -6.76
CA PRO A 88 13.20 9.08 -6.11
C PRO A 88 12.90 7.90 -5.19
N GLY A 89 12.66 8.18 -3.91
CA GLY A 89 12.18 7.17 -2.98
C GLY A 89 10.89 6.50 -3.44
N VAL A 90 10.60 5.36 -2.83
CA VAL A 90 9.56 4.43 -3.26
C VAL A 90 8.42 4.43 -2.26
N TRP A 91 7.20 4.55 -2.75
CA TRP A 91 6.01 4.23 -1.98
C TRP A 91 5.81 2.73 -1.98
N MET A 92 5.61 2.15 -0.81
CA MET A 92 5.30 0.72 -0.67
C MET A 92 4.04 0.52 0.15
N PHE A 93 3.17 -0.34 -0.35
CA PHE A 93 1.96 -0.74 0.36
C PHE A 93 1.75 -2.24 0.20
N TRP A 94 1.33 -2.92 1.26
CA TRP A 94 0.90 -4.30 1.19
C TRP A 94 -0.56 -4.45 1.62
N LEU A 95 -1.20 -5.43 1.02
CA LEU A 95 -2.56 -5.85 1.30
C LEU A 95 -2.57 -7.00 2.29
N GLU A 96 -3.47 -6.91 3.25
CA GLU A 96 -3.81 -7.97 4.17
C GLU A 96 -5.32 -8.19 4.18
N ARG A 97 -5.73 -9.43 4.46
CA ARG A 97 -7.14 -9.70 4.73
C ARG A 97 -7.45 -9.35 6.18
N GLN A 98 -8.46 -8.53 6.40
CA GLN A 98 -8.88 -8.17 7.76
C GLN A 98 -9.62 -9.35 8.39
N THR A 99 -9.07 -9.91 9.47
CA THR A 99 -9.66 -11.06 10.19
C THR A 99 -10.09 -10.73 11.63
N GLY A 100 -9.85 -9.50 12.12
CA GLY A 100 -10.15 -9.05 13.48
C GLY A 100 -9.34 -7.80 13.85
N PHE A 101 -9.56 -7.23 15.04
CA PHE A 101 -9.19 -5.83 15.35
C PHE A 101 -7.67 -5.53 15.29
N PHE A 102 -6.78 -6.49 15.53
CA PHE A 102 -5.32 -6.32 15.36
C PHE A 102 -4.54 -7.63 15.06
N SER A 103 -5.23 -8.75 14.77
CA SER A 103 -4.55 -10.04 14.54
C SER A 103 -3.84 -10.13 13.18
N SER A 104 -4.21 -9.33 12.18
CA SER A 104 -3.61 -9.39 10.84
C SER A 104 -2.25 -8.70 10.76
N LEU A 105 -2.07 -7.56 11.46
CA LEU A 105 -0.81 -6.80 11.51
C LEU A 105 0.36 -7.59 12.15
N PHE A 106 0.06 -8.64 12.92
CA PHE A 106 1.04 -9.51 13.59
C PHE A 106 0.90 -11.00 13.22
N GLY A 107 0.36 -11.33 12.05
CA GLY A 107 0.47 -12.70 11.52
C GLY A 107 -0.80 -13.54 11.49
N GLY A 108 -1.97 -12.93 11.31
CA GLY A 108 -3.21 -13.60 10.90
C GLY A 108 -3.16 -14.09 9.45
N ARG A 109 -2.19 -14.96 9.16
CA ARG A 109 -1.85 -15.52 7.85
C ARG A 109 -2.56 -16.86 7.70
N ASP A 110 -3.65 -16.91 6.93
CA ASP A 110 -4.11 -18.16 6.29
C ASP A 110 -5.29 -17.97 5.33
N LYS A 111 -5.71 -16.74 5.05
CA LYS A 111 -6.77 -16.49 4.08
C LYS A 111 -6.22 -15.80 2.85
N GLU A 112 -6.51 -16.41 1.71
CA GLU A 112 -6.22 -15.86 0.39
C GLU A 112 -6.82 -14.46 0.26
N ILE A 113 -5.99 -13.54 -0.24
CA ILE A 113 -6.40 -12.20 -0.65
C ILE A 113 -6.99 -12.33 -2.03
N ALA A 114 -8.21 -11.82 -2.21
CA ALA A 114 -8.86 -11.87 -3.51
C ALA A 114 -8.11 -10.99 -4.51
N LEU A 115 -7.93 -11.49 -5.74
CA LEU A 115 -7.31 -10.72 -6.82
C LEU A 115 -8.02 -9.37 -7.04
N SER A 116 -9.34 -9.31 -6.85
CA SER A 116 -10.14 -8.08 -6.95
C SER A 116 -9.64 -6.94 -6.06
N ALA A 117 -9.14 -7.26 -4.87
CA ALA A 117 -8.61 -6.28 -3.93
C ALA A 117 -7.32 -5.65 -4.45
N ALA A 118 -6.42 -6.48 -4.99
CA ALA A 118 -5.19 -6.01 -5.62
C ALA A 118 -5.48 -5.23 -6.91
N GLU A 119 -6.42 -5.71 -7.72
CA GLU A 119 -6.86 -5.01 -8.94
C GLU A 119 -7.51 -3.65 -8.65
N ALA A 120 -8.23 -3.51 -7.53
CA ALA A 120 -8.82 -2.23 -7.13
C ALA A 120 -7.74 -1.18 -6.87
N LEU A 121 -6.73 -1.51 -6.06
CA LEU A 121 -5.58 -0.63 -5.86
C LEU A 121 -4.82 -0.38 -7.17
N HIS A 122 -4.61 -1.42 -7.98
CA HIS A 122 -3.90 -1.29 -9.24
C HIS A 122 -4.59 -0.29 -10.18
N ARG A 123 -5.93 -0.35 -10.31
CA ARG A 123 -6.69 0.59 -11.15
C ARG A 123 -6.50 2.04 -10.70
N VAL A 124 -6.59 2.31 -9.39
CA VAL A 124 -6.37 3.64 -8.82
C VAL A 124 -4.96 4.15 -9.11
N LEU A 125 -3.95 3.31 -8.92
CA LEU A 125 -2.55 3.69 -9.19
C LEU A 125 -2.31 3.94 -10.68
N SER A 126 -2.82 3.06 -11.54
CA SER A 126 -2.58 3.09 -12.98
C SER A 126 -3.36 4.17 -13.73
N ARG A 127 -4.43 4.74 -13.15
CA ARG A 127 -5.16 5.87 -13.77
C ARG A 127 -4.43 7.21 -13.64
N SER A 128 -3.52 7.33 -12.68
CA SER A 128 -2.84 8.60 -12.39
C SER A 128 -1.58 8.74 -13.23
N SER A 129 -1.49 9.81 -14.02
CA SER A 129 -0.29 10.12 -14.81
C SER A 129 0.92 10.51 -13.96
N ASP A 130 0.71 10.89 -12.69
CA ASP A 130 1.77 11.28 -11.75
C ASP A 130 2.41 10.07 -11.06
N ILE A 131 1.83 8.88 -11.22
CA ILE A 131 2.30 7.62 -10.65
C ILE A 131 2.97 6.81 -11.75
N ARG A 132 4.19 6.35 -11.45
CA ARG A 132 5.03 5.59 -12.37
C ARG A 132 5.67 4.40 -11.69
N ASN A 133 6.23 3.51 -12.49
CA ASN A 133 6.99 2.34 -12.02
C ASN A 133 6.19 1.49 -11.02
N VAL A 134 4.89 1.31 -11.27
CA VAL A 134 4.05 0.42 -10.48
C VAL A 134 4.57 -1.01 -10.64
N GLN A 135 4.93 -1.65 -9.53
CA GLN A 135 5.39 -3.03 -9.48
C GLN A 135 4.68 -3.77 -8.35
N TRP A 136 4.21 -4.97 -8.65
CA TRP A 136 3.55 -5.88 -7.75
C TRP A 136 4.50 -7.02 -7.39
N HIS A 137 4.51 -7.39 -6.12
CA HIS A 137 5.41 -8.40 -5.56
C HIS A 137 4.61 -9.40 -4.73
N THR A 138 5.11 -10.63 -4.68
CA THR A 138 4.66 -11.57 -3.66
C THR A 138 5.25 -11.13 -2.32
N LYS A 139 4.47 -11.23 -1.23
CA LYS A 139 4.97 -10.89 0.11
C LYS A 139 6.25 -11.64 0.47
N LYS A 140 6.34 -12.92 0.07
CA LYS A 140 7.53 -13.75 0.27
C LYS A 140 8.78 -13.16 -0.40
N ASN A 141 8.70 -12.76 -1.67
CA ASN A 141 9.86 -12.19 -2.36
C ASN A 141 10.25 -10.84 -1.76
N PHE A 142 9.25 -10.00 -1.49
CA PHE A 142 9.47 -8.69 -0.88
C PHE A 142 10.16 -8.78 0.48
N ASP A 143 9.71 -9.68 1.36
CA ASP A 143 10.31 -9.91 2.68
C ASP A 143 11.74 -10.48 2.62
N ASN A 144 12.12 -11.08 1.48
CA ASN A 144 13.48 -11.55 1.22
C ASN A 144 14.32 -10.57 0.39
N ASN A 145 13.85 -9.32 0.21
CA ASN A 145 14.49 -8.28 -0.61
C ASN A 145 14.68 -8.65 -2.09
N ILE A 146 13.77 -9.45 -2.66
CA ILE A 146 13.77 -9.85 -4.07
C ILE A 146 12.73 -9.03 -4.84
N GLU A 147 12.97 -7.72 -4.95
CA GLU A 147 12.04 -6.77 -5.60
C GLU A 147 12.16 -6.75 -7.13
N ASP A 148 13.30 -7.16 -7.70
CA ASP A 148 13.51 -7.22 -9.16
C ASP A 148 12.61 -8.26 -9.88
N ALA A 149 11.98 -9.14 -9.11
CA ALA A 149 11.00 -10.12 -9.60
C ALA A 149 9.56 -9.58 -9.63
N GLY A 150 9.38 -8.26 -9.52
CA GLY A 150 8.10 -7.57 -9.61
C GLY A 150 7.40 -7.75 -10.96
N ALA A 151 6.09 -7.51 -10.97
CA ALA A 151 5.28 -7.48 -12.20
C ALA A 151 4.49 -6.18 -12.30
N PRO A 152 4.18 -5.67 -13.50
CA PRO A 152 3.45 -4.40 -13.65
C PRO A 152 1.98 -4.46 -13.19
N ALA A 153 1.47 -5.65 -12.89
CA ALA A 153 0.10 -5.94 -12.45
C ALA A 153 0.12 -7.08 -11.41
N PRO A 154 -0.92 -7.19 -10.56
CA PRO A 154 -1.00 -8.21 -9.51
C PRO A 154 -1.02 -9.64 -10.06
#